data_AF-A0A317IYZ2-F1
#
_entry.id   AF-A0A317IYZ2-F1
#
_cell.length_a   1.000
_cell.length_b   1.000
_cell.length_c   1.000
_cell.angle_alpha   90.00
_cell.angle_beta   90.00
_cell.angle_gamma   90.00
#
_symmetry.space_group_name_H-M   'P 1'
#
loop_
_entity.id
_entity.type
_entity.pdbx_description
1 polymer ?
#
loop_
_entity_poly.entity_id
_entity_poly.type
_entity_poly.pdbx_seq_one_letter_code
_entity_poly.pdbx_strand_id
1 'polypeptide(L)' 'MKAFIENHTLGQVHCPICTHTVPADIDLKGKNPRVASGQKCPRCGSSLDVAVIIQVPEAA' A
#
# COMPACT_ATOMS: atom_id res chain seq x y z
N MET A 1 -3.74 -7.29 26.28
CA MET A 1 -3.02 -6.69 25.15
C MET A 1 -3.93 -6.78 23.94
N LYS A 2 -4.45 -5.64 23.46
CA LYS A 2 -5.36 -5.61 22.31
C LYS A 2 -4.56 -5.99 21.07
N ALA A 3 -4.89 -7.11 20.45
CA ALA A 3 -4.45 -7.42 19.10
C ALA A 3 -4.98 -6.30 18.20
N PHE A 4 -4.12 -5.35 17.85
CA PHE A 4 -4.34 -4.54 16.66
C PHE A 4 -4.33 -5.56 15.52
N ILE A 5 -5.52 -5.95 15.08
CA ILE A 5 -5.68 -6.58 13.77
C ILE A 5 -5.39 -5.43 12.79
N GLU A 6 -4.11 -5.14 12.65
CA GLU A 6 -3.53 -4.42 11.54
C GLU A 6 -3.94 -5.24 10.31
N ASN A 7 -5.08 -4.89 9.71
CA ASN A 7 -5.53 -5.43 8.43
C ASN A 7 -4.60 -4.87 7.35
N HIS A 8 -3.35 -5.27 7.43
CA HIS A 8 -2.35 -4.98 6.43
C HIS A 8 -2.53 -6.03 5.35
N THR A 9 -2.79 -5.57 4.14
CA THR A 9 -2.92 -6.44 2.99
C THR A 9 -1.91 -6.04 1.93
N LEU A 10 -1.35 -7.03 1.26
CA LEU A 10 -0.44 -6.79 0.14
C LEU A 10 -1.27 -6.41 -1.08
N GLY A 11 -1.29 -5.13 -1.41
CA GLY A 11 -1.95 -4.62 -2.60
C GLY A 11 -0.97 -4.20 -3.68
N GLN A 12 -1.54 -3.70 -4.77
CA GLN A 12 -0.79 -3.10 -5.86
C GLN A 12 -1.00 -1.59 -5.87
N VAL A 13 0.10 -0.85 -5.91
CA VAL A 13 0.09 0.61 -5.97
C VAL A 13 0.79 1.08 -7.24
N HIS A 14 0.25 2.10 -7.86
CA HIS A 14 0.88 2.75 -8.99
C HIS A 14 1.88 3.79 -8.49
N CYS A 15 3.16 3.58 -8.81
CA CYS A 15 4.18 4.54 -8.50
C CYS A 15 4.13 5.70 -9.52
N PRO A 16 3.84 6.95 -9.12
CA PRO A 16 3.78 8.08 -10.05
C PRO A 16 5.15 8.47 -10.62
N ILE A 17 6.24 7.95 -10.05
CA ILE A 17 7.61 8.29 -10.44
C ILE A 17 8.12 7.41 -11.57
N CYS A 18 7.95 6.09 -11.44
CA CYS A 18 8.35 5.15 -12.48
C CYS A 18 7.17 4.67 -13.34
N THR A 19 5.95 5.16 -13.07
CA THR A 19 4.69 4.78 -13.73
C THR A 19 4.40 3.29 -13.73
N HIS A 20 5.07 2.54 -12.86
CA HIS A 20 4.90 1.10 -12.73
C HIS A 20 4.03 0.77 -11.53
N THR A 21 3.17 -0.21 -11.73
CA THR A 21 2.47 -0.88 -10.66
C THR A 21 3.45 -1.76 -9.90
N VAL A 22 3.57 -1.52 -8.60
CA VAL A 22 4.46 -2.26 -7.70
C VAL A 22 3.66 -2.79 -6.51
N PRO A 23 4.05 -3.95 -5.95
CA PRO A 23 3.41 -4.44 -4.73
C PRO A 23 3.77 -3.52 -3.56
N ALA A 24 2.79 -3.19 -2.72
CA ALA A 24 2.99 -2.45 -1.49
C ALA A 24 2.03 -2.91 -0.40
N ASP A 25 2.47 -2.73 0.83
CA ASP A 25 1.64 -2.98 2.00
C ASP A 25 0.59 -1.88 2.13
N ILE A 26 -0.68 -2.28 2.22
CA ILE A 26 -1.82 -1.39 2.36
C ILE A 26 -2.43 -1.63 3.73
N ASP A 27 -2.42 -0.59 4.53
CA ASP A 27 -3.10 -0.54 5.80
C ASP A 27 -4.61 -0.24 5.56
N LEU A 28 -5.47 -1.21 5.89
CA LEU A 28 -6.93 -1.09 5.85
C LEU A 28 -7.50 -0.54 7.17
N LYS A 29 -6.73 0.19 7.96
CA LYS A 29 -7.19 0.77 9.22
C LYS A 29 -8.15 1.93 8.98
N GLY A 30 -9.44 1.60 9.03
CA GLY A 30 -10.55 2.55 9.01
C GLY A 30 -11.35 2.50 7.71
N LYS A 31 -11.92 3.65 7.31
CA LYS A 31 -12.86 3.73 6.19
C LYS A 31 -12.20 3.75 4.82
N ASN A 32 -10.91 4.11 4.75
CA ASN A 32 -10.18 4.32 3.51
C ASN A 32 -8.87 3.52 3.54
N PRO A 33 -8.61 2.65 2.54
CA PRO A 33 -7.33 1.95 2.43
C PRO A 33 -6.20 2.96 2.17
N ARG A 34 -5.06 2.79 2.84
CA ARG A 34 -3.88 3.63 2.67
C ARG A 34 -2.62 2.79 2.54
N VAL A 35 -1.66 3.25 1.75
CA VAL A 35 -0.34 2.61 1.70
C VAL A 35 0.34 2.78 3.05
N ALA A 36 0.96 1.72 3.57
CA ALA A 36 1.72 1.79 4.81
C ALA A 36 2.84 2.83 4.68
N SER A 37 2.94 3.72 5.67
CA SER A 37 3.93 4.80 5.65
C SER A 37 5.35 4.24 5.64
N GLY A 38 6.22 4.86 4.84
CA GLY A 38 7.61 4.44 4.67
C GLY A 38 7.85 3.38 3.60
N GLN A 39 6.80 2.91 2.91
CA GLN A 39 6.96 2.08 1.71
C GLN A 39 7.71 2.83 0.61
N LYS A 40 8.64 2.14 -0.04
CA LYS A 40 9.45 2.66 -1.15
C LYS A 40 9.30 1.77 -2.36
N CYS A 41 9.32 2.38 -3.54
CA CYS A 41 9.25 1.65 -4.79
C CYS A 41 10.52 0.78 -4.96
N PRO A 42 10.40 -0.53 -5.20
CA PRO A 42 11.55 -1.40 -5.43
C PRO A 42 12.29 -1.10 -6.75
N ARG A 43 11.68 -0.32 -7.65
CA ARG A 43 12.31 0.06 -8.93
C ARG A 43 13.09 1.37 -8.86
N CYS A 44 12.51 2.42 -8.29
CA CYS A 44 13.11 3.77 -8.30
C CYS A 44 13.51 4.28 -6.91
N GLY A 45 13.20 3.55 -5.83
CA GLY A 45 13.50 3.97 -4.45
C GLY A 45 12.65 5.13 -3.93
N SER A 46 11.71 5.65 -4.73
CA SER A 46 10.86 6.78 -4.34
C SER A 46 9.75 6.37 -3.37
N SER A 47 9.30 7.31 -2.55
CA SER A 47 8.27 7.09 -1.52
C SER A 47 6.92 6.76 -2.14
N LEU A 48 6.29 5.68 -1.66
CA LEU A 48 4.96 5.23 -2.09
C LEU A 48 3.83 5.76 -1.20
N ASP A 49 4.12 6.65 -0.24
CA ASP A 49 3.13 7.24 0.67
C ASP A 49 2.02 8.02 -0.08
N VAL A 50 2.37 8.61 -1.23
CA VAL A 50 1.45 9.30 -2.17
C VAL A 50 1.04 8.43 -3.36
N ALA A 51 1.41 7.15 -3.38
CA ALA A 51 1.07 6.26 -4.50
C ALA A 51 -0.43 5.95 -4.53
N VAL A 52 -0.99 5.86 -5.73
CA VAL A 52 -2.40 5.53 -5.92
C VAL A 52 -2.59 4.03 -5.78
N ILE A 53 -3.49 3.61 -4.90
CA ILE A 53 -3.87 2.19 -4.74
C ILE A 53 -4.68 1.78 -5.97
N ILE A 54 -4.17 0.81 -6.73
CA ILE A 54 -4.83 0.31 -7.96
C ILE A 54 -5.64 -0.94 -7.67
N GLN A 55 -5.11 -1.83 -6.84
CA GLN A 55 -5.79 -3.03 -6.40
C GLN A 55 -5.50 -3.26 -4.92
N VAL A 56 -6.56 -3.28 -4.13
CA VAL A 56 -6.58 -3.98 -2.85
C VAL A 56 -7.11 -5.36 -3.18
N PRO A 57 -6.40 -6.48 -2.93
CA PRO A 57 -7.04 -7.78 -3.03
C PRO A 57 -8.23 -7.76 -2.07
N GLU A 58 -9.42 -7.89 -2.62
CA GLU A 58 -10.65 -8.03 -1.86
C GLU A 58 -10.45 -9.23 -0.93
N ALA A 59 -10.52 -9.00 0.38
CA ALA A 59 -10.41 -10.07 1.36
C ALA A 59 -11.65 -10.96 1.19
N ALA A 60 -11.48 -12.08 0.49
CA ALA A 60 -12.50 -13.10 0.25
C ALA A 60 -12.85 -13.86 1.54
#